data_AF-A0A8S1J4A9-F1
#
_entry.id   AF-A0A8S1J4A9-F1
#
_cell.length_a   1.000
_cell.length_b   1.000
_cell.length_c   1.000
_cell.angle_alpha   90.00
_cell.angle_beta   90.00
_cell.angle_gamma   90.00
#
_symmetry.space_group_name_H-M   'P 1'
#
loop_
_entity.id
_entity.type
_entity.pdbx_description
1 polymer ?
#
loop_
_entity_poly.entity_id
_entity_poly.type
_entity_poly.pdbx_seq_one_letter_code
_entity_poly.pdbx_strand_id
1 'polypeptide(L)'
;MVWFICDSCGDSIKKPKVAKHLGSCAAWSFTCIDCQRTFDRKSVHNHINCVSEKEKYVDGATKPGGFAAKGYADGAVEARAQVQIEGGEYLSQRPPWMCR
;
A
#
# COMPACT_ATOMS: atom_id res chain seq x y z
N MET A 1 -5.40 19.91 -5.41
CA MET A 1 -6.59 19.61 -6.24
C MET A 1 -6.40 18.20 -6.79
N VAL A 2 -7.26 17.26 -6.39
CA VAL A 2 -7.08 15.82 -6.68
C VAL A 2 -7.61 15.45 -8.07
N TRP A 3 -6.89 14.56 -8.75
CA TRP A 3 -7.25 14.03 -10.05
C TRP A 3 -7.54 12.53 -9.96
N PHE A 4 -8.55 12.10 -10.72
CA PHE A 4 -8.97 10.71 -10.81
C PHE A 4 -8.91 10.24 -12.25
N ILE A 5 -8.59 8.96 -12.44
CA ILE A 5 -8.69 8.26 -13.70
C ILE A 5 -9.88 7.32 -13.61
N CYS A 6 -10.76 7.38 -14.60
CA CYS A 6 -11.85 6.41 -14.74
C CYS A 6 -11.33 5.13 -15.41
N ASP A 7 -11.54 3.97 -14.79
CA ASP A 7 -11.02 2.70 -15.31
C ASP A 7 -11.77 2.23 -16.57
N SER A 8 -13.05 2.58 -16.70
CA SER A 8 -13.87 2.18 -17.86
C SER A 8 -13.72 3.12 -19.05
N CYS A 9 -13.57 4.42 -18.79
CA CYS A 9 -13.56 5.46 -19.82
C CYS A 9 -12.12 5.95 -20.13
N GLY A 10 -11.14 5.68 -19.26
CA GLY A 10 -9.74 6.13 -19.42
C GLY A 10 -9.53 7.64 -19.20
N ASP A 11 -10.59 8.40 -18.95
CA ASP A 11 -10.53 9.85 -18.80
C ASP A 11 -9.91 10.29 -17.46
N SER A 12 -9.15 11.39 -17.52
CA SER A 12 -8.67 12.10 -16.34
C SER A 12 -9.65 13.19 -15.92
N ILE A 13 -10.23 13.04 -14.73
CA ILE A 13 -11.36 13.83 -14.25
C ILE A 13 -10.97 14.58 -12.98
N LYS A 14 -11.23 15.89 -12.97
CA LYS A 14 -11.12 16.73 -11.76
C LYS A 14 -12.28 16.46 -10.83
N LYS A 15 -12.06 16.53 -9.51
CA LYS A 15 -13.09 16.23 -8.50
C LYS A 15 -14.50 16.84 -8.72
N PRO A 16 -14.68 18.15 -9.02
CA PRO A 16 -16.04 18.70 -9.26
C PRO A 16 -16.72 18.13 -10.50
N LYS A 17 -15.95 17.57 -11.45
CA LYS A 17 -16.47 16.93 -12.66
C LYS A 17 -16.79 15.44 -12.46
N VAL A 18 -16.33 14.82 -11.37
CA VAL A 18 -16.62 13.41 -11.06
C VAL A 18 -18.12 13.19 -10.92
N ALA A 19 -18.85 14.07 -10.22
CA ALA A 19 -20.31 13.98 -10.07
C ALA A 19 -21.04 13.97 -11.42
N LYS A 20 -20.61 14.81 -12.38
CA LYS A 20 -21.17 14.82 -13.74
C LYS A 20 -20.79 13.56 -14.52
N HIS A 21 -19.55 13.10 -14.38
CA HIS A 21 -19.07 11.90 -15.05
C HIS A 21 -19.83 10.64 -14.59
N LEU A 22 -20.20 10.53 -13.30
CA LEU A 22 -21.01 9.41 -12.80
C LEU A 22 -22.40 9.31 -13.43
N GLY A 23 -22.96 10.43 -13.92
CA GLY A 23 -24.22 10.44 -14.65
C GLY A 23 -24.08 10.03 -16.12
N SER A 24 -22.87 10.11 -16.69
CA SER A 24 -22.61 9.89 -18.12
C SER A 24 -21.83 8.60 -18.41
N CYS A 25 -21.00 8.13 -17.49
CA CYS A 25 -20.18 6.92 -17.61
C CYS A 25 -20.62 5.94 -16.52
N ALA A 26 -20.88 4.69 -16.90
CA ALA A 26 -21.33 3.63 -15.99
C ALA A 26 -20.19 3.04 -15.14
N ALA A 27 -19.03 3.69 -15.08
CA ALA A 27 -17.86 3.20 -14.37
C ALA A 27 -18.12 2.94 -12.89
N TRP A 28 -17.48 1.89 -12.40
CA TRP A 28 -17.59 1.44 -11.01
C TRP A 28 -16.35 1.83 -10.19
N SER A 29 -15.19 1.88 -10.85
CA SER A 29 -13.87 2.12 -10.25
C SER A 29 -13.22 3.41 -10.76
N PHE A 30 -12.66 4.17 -9.83
CA PHE A 30 -11.88 5.38 -10.08
C PHE A 30 -10.54 5.29 -9.36
N THR A 31 -9.44 5.48 -10.07
CA THR A 31 -8.10 5.45 -9.46
C THR A 31 -7.61 6.87 -9.23
N CYS A 32 -7.21 7.20 -8.01
CA CYS A 32 -6.57 8.49 -7.75
C CYS A 32 -5.12 8.44 -8.22
N ILE A 33 -4.69 9.45 -8.97
CA ILE A 33 -3.34 9.51 -9.53
C ILE A 33 -2.28 9.72 -8.43
N ASP A 34 -2.63 10.54 -7.45
CA ASP A 34 -1.68 10.96 -6.41
C ASP A 34 -1.44 9.88 -5.34
N CYS A 35 -2.47 9.12 -4.96
CA CYS A 35 -2.36 8.08 -3.93
C CYS A 35 -2.49 6.65 -4.45
N GLN A 36 -2.67 6.48 -5.77
CA GLN A 36 -2.76 5.19 -6.48
C GLN A 36 -3.78 4.21 -5.86
N ARG A 37 -4.78 4.75 -5.16
CA ARG A 37 -5.87 3.95 -4.57
C ARG A 37 -7.05 3.95 -5.52
N THR A 38 -7.64 2.77 -5.68
CA THR A 38 -8.88 2.58 -6.41
C THR A 38 -10.06 2.83 -5.46
N PHE A 39 -11.00 3.65 -5.91
CA PHE A 39 -12.19 4.06 -5.18
C PHE A 39 -13.44 3.65 -5.94
N ASP A 40 -14.45 3.26 -5.18
CA ASP A 40 -15.77 2.95 -5.69
C ASP A 40 -16.59 4.24 -5.96
N ARG A 41 -17.71 4.11 -6.67
CA ARG A 41 -18.59 5.23 -7.05
C ARG A 41 -19.02 6.12 -5.87
N LYS A 42 -19.22 5.51 -4.71
CA LYS A 42 -19.62 6.21 -3.47
C LYS A 42 -18.42 6.78 -2.70
N SER A 43 -17.27 6.12 -2.79
CA SER A 43 -16.07 6.47 -2.02
C SER A 43 -15.29 7.63 -2.66
N VAL A 44 -15.34 7.77 -3.98
CA VAL A 44 -14.63 8.82 -4.74
C VAL A 44 -15.02 10.25 -4.31
N HIS A 45 -16.26 10.46 -3.86
CA HIS A 45 -16.73 11.75 -3.35
C HIS A 45 -16.07 12.12 -2.02
N ASN A 46 -15.87 11.12 -1.15
CA ASN A 46 -15.28 11.29 0.18
C ASN A 46 -13.75 11.45 0.15
N HIS A 47 -13.08 11.13 -0.97
CA HIS A 47 -11.63 11.29 -1.09
C HIS A 47 -11.24 12.77 -1.24
N ILE A 48 -11.04 13.47 -0.11
CA ILE A 48 -10.71 14.91 -0.06
C ILE A 48 -9.20 15.19 -0.01
N ASN A 49 -8.43 14.30 0.61
CA ASN A 49 -6.99 14.44 0.81
C ASN A 49 -6.31 13.11 0.46
N CYS A 50 -5.28 13.17 -0.38
CA CYS A 50 -4.40 12.05 -0.64
C CYS A 50 -3.49 11.87 0.56
N VAL A 51 -3.54 10.71 1.23
CA VAL A 51 -2.61 10.41 2.32
C VAL A 51 -1.23 10.29 1.71
N SER A 52 -0.34 11.21 2.07
CA SER A 52 1.02 11.23 1.56
C SER A 52 1.86 10.17 2.26
N GLU A 53 2.86 9.60 1.59
CA GLU A 53 3.69 8.50 2.12
C GLU A 53 4.26 8.77 3.52
N LYS A 54 4.50 10.03 3.87
CA LYS A 54 5.02 10.46 5.17
C LYS A 54 4.07 10.12 6.33
N GLU A 55 2.76 10.21 6.12
CA GLU A 55 1.77 9.91 7.16
C GLU A 55 1.60 8.40 7.35
N LYS A 56 1.84 7.59 6.31
CA LYS A 56 1.82 6.12 6.41
C LYS A 56 2.98 5.57 7.25
N TYR A 57 4.18 6.15 7.12
CA TYR A 57 5.37 5.67 7.82
C TYR A 57 5.57 6.31 9.21
N VAL A 58 5.16 7.58 9.40
CA VAL A 58 5.37 8.28 10.69
C VAL A 58 4.27 7.93 11.71
N ASP A 59 3.00 7.83 11.30
CA ASP A 59 1.88 7.59 12.24
C ASP A 59 1.78 6.13 12.72
N GLY A 60 2.39 5.19 11.97
CA GLY A 60 2.49 3.78 12.37
C GLY A 60 3.59 3.48 13.39
N ALA A 61 4.61 4.36 13.51
CA ALA A 61 5.77 4.12 14.36
C ALA A 61 5.74 4.88 15.71
N THR A 62 4.96 5.96 15.83
CA THR A 62 5.11 6.91 16.96
C THR A 62 3.90 7.03 17.89
N LYS A 63 2.84 6.24 17.72
CA LYS A 63 1.67 6.26 18.62
C LYS A 63 1.40 4.89 19.26
N PRO A 64 1.40 4.76 20.60
CA PRO A 64 0.92 3.56 21.26
C PRO A 64 -0.59 3.42 20.99
N GLY A 65 -0.95 2.54 20.04
CA GLY A 65 -2.34 2.29 19.63
C GLY A 65 -2.68 2.53 18.14
N GLY A 66 -1.69 2.82 17.28
CA GLY A 66 -1.89 2.93 15.84
C GLY A 66 -2.29 1.60 15.17
N PHE A 67 -2.75 1.66 13.91
CA PHE A 67 -3.28 0.52 13.13
C PHE A 67 -2.31 -0.69 13.01
N ALA A 68 -1.02 -0.51 13.33
CA ALA A 68 -0.02 -1.57 13.45
C ALA A 68 -0.15 -2.44 14.72
N ALA A 69 -0.76 -1.92 15.80
CA ALA A 69 -0.95 -2.65 17.05
C ALA A 69 -2.01 -3.76 16.94
N LYS A 70 -2.90 -3.70 15.95
CA LYS A 70 -4.06 -4.61 15.82
C LYS A 70 -3.81 -5.81 14.90
N GLY A 71 -2.58 -5.98 14.40
CA GLY A 71 -2.21 -7.05 13.47
C GLY A 71 -0.95 -7.83 13.84
N TYR A 72 -0.37 -7.62 15.03
CA TYR A 72 0.78 -8.40 15.52
C TYR A 72 0.49 -8.89 16.95
N ALA A 73 -0.57 -9.68 17.11
CA ALA A 73 -0.93 -10.28 18.39
C ALA A 73 -1.37 -11.75 18.27
N ASP A 74 -0.99 -12.43 17.19
CA ASP A 74 -0.95 -13.89 17.17
C ASP A 74 0.38 -14.34 16.52
N GLY A 75 1.22 -15.03 17.30
CA GLY A 75 2.39 -15.74 16.77
C GLY A 75 3.79 -15.28 17.17
N ALA A 76 3.97 -14.40 18.17
CA ALA A 76 5.29 -14.04 18.70
C ALA A 76 5.58 -14.68 20.08
N VAL A 77 5.18 -15.93 20.26
CA VAL A 77 5.70 -16.75 21.35
C VAL A 77 6.15 -18.08 20.74
N GLU A 78 7.47 -18.29 20.80
CA GLU A 78 8.20 -19.53 20.56
C GLU A 78 8.64 -19.87 19.12
N ALA A 79 9.67 -19.15 18.66
CA ALA A 79 10.67 -19.70 17.75
C ALA A 79 12.08 -19.18 18.09
N ARG A 80 12.47 -19.32 19.36
CA ARG A 80 13.89 -19.49 19.71
C ARG A 80 14.15 -21.00 19.78
N ALA A 81 14.06 -21.67 18.64
CA ALA A 81 14.49 -23.04 18.50
C ALA A 81 15.54 -23.07 17.39
N GLN A 82 16.74 -23.47 17.79
CA GLN A 82 17.96 -23.58 17.01
C GLN A 82 17.69 -24.16 15.62
N VAL A 83 17.91 -23.38 14.56
CA VAL A 83 18.03 -23.93 13.21
C VAL A 83 19.41 -24.56 13.13
N GLN A 84 19.49 -25.87 13.37
CA GLN A 84 20.64 -26.66 12.91
C GLN A 84 20.57 -26.73 11.39
N ILE A 85 21.43 -25.96 10.73
CA ILE A 85 21.56 -25.97 9.29
C ILE A 85 22.40 -27.20 8.94
N GLU A 86 21.74 -28.34 8.70
CA GLU A 86 22.39 -29.56 8.20
C GLU A 86 22.85 -29.26 6.78
N GLY A 87 24.12 -28.85 6.63
CA GLY A 87 24.61 -28.34 5.35
C GLY A 87 25.50 -27.10 5.36
N GLY A 88 25.88 -26.55 6.51
CA GLY A 88 26.80 -25.41 6.57
C GLY A 88 28.15 -25.63 5.84
N GLU A 89 28.48 -26.87 5.50
CA GLU A 89 29.69 -27.26 4.77
C GLU A 89 29.64 -26.96 3.27
N TYR A 90 28.45 -26.78 2.67
CA TYR A 90 28.29 -26.38 1.25
C TYR A 90 28.07 -24.88 1.04
N LEU A 91 27.98 -24.09 2.13
CA LEU A 91 27.91 -22.64 2.02
C LEU A 91 29.32 -22.09 1.79
N SER A 92 29.54 -21.53 0.60
CA SER A 92 30.82 -20.93 0.23
C SER A 92 31.20 -19.85 1.25
N GLN A 93 32.17 -20.15 2.12
CA GLN A 93 32.65 -19.23 3.15
C GLN A 93 33.43 -18.04 2.57
N ARG A 94 33.68 -18.04 1.25
CA ARG A 94 34.38 -16.96 0.56
C ARG A 94 33.33 -15.99 -0.02
N PRO A 95 33.41 -14.70 0.33
CA PRO A 95 32.50 -13.73 -0.26
C PRO A 95 32.75 -13.64 -1.78
N PRO A 96 31.67 -13.45 -2.58
CA PRO A 96 31.66 -13.71 -4.03
C PRO A 96 32.61 -12.85 -4.86
N TRP A 97 33.20 -11.80 -4.28
CA TRP A 97 34.12 -10.87 -4.93
C TRP A 97 35.61 -11.26 -4.89
N MET A 98 35.98 -12.38 -4.25
CA MET A 98 37.38 -12.83 -4.18
C MET A 98 37.69 -13.91 -5.23
N CYS A 99 37.77 -13.49 -6.50
CA CYS A 99 38.34 -14.28 -7.58
C CYS A 99 39.87 -14.12 -7.61
N ARG A 100 40.59 -15.17 -7.18
CA ARG A 100 42.00 -15.43 -7.53
C ARG A 100 42.22 -16.94 -7.52
#